data_AF-A0A644ZFZ0-F1
#
_entry.id   AF-A0A644ZFZ0-F1
#
_cell.length_a   1.000
_cell.length_b   1.000
_cell.length_c   1.000
_cell.angle_alpha   90.00
_cell.angle_beta   90.00
_cell.angle_gamma   90.00
#
_symmetry.space_group_name_H-M   'P 1'
#
loop_
_entity.id
_entity.type
_entity.pdbx_description
1 polymer ?
#
loop_
_entity_poly.entity_id
_entity_poly.type
_entity_poly.pdbx_seq_one_letter_code
_entity_poly.pdbx_strand_id
1 'polypeptide(L)'
;MIQSGDPDSKAHEPGKLYGDGGPDYTIEAEFTPELYHKKGVLAAAREGDDVNPERRSSASQFYIVTGKVYDDKMLAEAARKIDKRNAAINITSSYLYTVEQMNAYKTIGGAAHLDSQYTIFGEVIEGMDIADSISSVETDKNDRPTKDIYIIKTKVSKKQL
;
A
#
# COMPACT_ATOMS: atom_id res chain seq x y z
N MET A 1 -6.95 0.88 2.51
CA MET A 1 -5.89 -0.12 2.69
C MET A 1 -5.76 -0.41 4.18
N ILE A 2 -5.10 -1.49 4.56
CA ILE A 2 -4.75 -1.79 5.95
C ILE A 2 -3.24 -1.90 6.05
N GLN A 3 -2.63 -1.23 7.03
CA GLN A 3 -1.17 -1.16 7.19
C GLN A 3 -0.74 -1.84 8.50
N SER A 4 0.40 -2.52 8.48
CA SER A 4 1.01 -3.17 9.63
C SER A 4 2.53 -3.31 9.45
N GLY A 5 3.17 -4.04 10.36
CA GLY A 5 4.58 -4.39 10.28
C GLY A 5 5.53 -3.52 11.12
N ASP A 6 5.01 -2.52 11.83
CA ASP A 6 5.79 -1.79 12.83
C ASP A 6 6.01 -2.68 14.07
N PRO A 7 7.26 -3.07 14.41
CA PRO A 7 7.53 -3.92 15.56
C PRO A 7 7.23 -3.25 16.91
N ASP A 8 7.28 -1.92 17.00
CA ASP A 8 7.02 -1.19 18.24
C ASP A 8 5.52 -1.23 18.60
N SER A 9 4.66 -1.39 17.58
CA SER A 9 3.21 -1.52 17.76
C SER A 9 2.78 -2.74 18.59
N LYS A 10 3.68 -3.72 18.77
CA LYS A 10 3.50 -4.87 19.68
C LYS A 10 3.41 -4.49 21.16
N ALA A 11 3.76 -3.26 21.53
CA ALA A 11 3.65 -2.79 22.91
C ALA A 11 2.20 -2.42 23.29
N HIS A 12 1.33 -2.12 22.31
CA HIS A 12 -0.08 -1.79 22.52
C HIS A 12 -0.32 -0.64 23.53
N GLU A 13 0.54 0.37 23.52
CA GLU A 13 0.43 1.51 24.42
C GLU A 13 -0.77 2.38 24.02
N PRO A 14 -1.76 2.58 24.91
CA PRO A 14 -2.93 3.39 24.59
C PRO A 14 -2.56 4.83 24.21
N GLY A 15 -3.05 5.30 23.06
CA GLY A 15 -2.81 6.66 22.57
C GLY A 15 -1.43 6.90 21.96
N LYS A 16 -0.53 5.91 21.95
CA LYS A 16 0.75 6.01 21.25
C LYS A 16 0.53 5.89 19.74
N LEU A 17 1.16 6.81 19.01
CA LEU A 17 1.25 6.73 17.56
C LEU A 17 2.38 5.78 17.17
N TYR A 18 2.10 4.95 16.16
CA TYR A 18 3.04 4.01 15.58
C TYR A 18 3.09 4.28 14.07
N GLY A 19 4.12 3.78 13.41
CA GLY A 19 4.42 4.06 12.01
C GLY A 19 5.88 4.42 11.77
N ASP A 20 6.63 4.80 12.81
CA ASP A 20 8.04 5.20 12.72
C ASP A 20 9.01 4.09 13.17
N GLY A 21 8.50 2.97 13.70
CA GLY A 21 9.32 1.86 14.15
C GLY A 21 9.78 0.94 13.01
N GLY A 22 10.75 0.08 13.29
CA GLY A 22 11.30 -0.87 12.32
C GLY A 22 12.80 -1.04 12.42
N PRO A 23 13.40 -1.87 11.54
CA PRO A 23 14.85 -1.91 11.36
C PRO A 23 15.42 -0.54 10.96
N ASP A 24 16.69 -0.29 11.29
CA ASP A 24 17.43 0.95 11.02
C ASP A 24 17.88 1.11 9.55
N TYR A 25 17.33 0.31 8.65
CA TYR A 25 17.63 0.33 7.22
C TYR A 25 16.36 0.32 6.37
N THR A 26 16.51 0.77 5.13
CA THR A 26 15.46 0.73 4.09
C THR A 26 15.94 -0.06 2.88
N ILE A 27 14.99 -0.58 2.11
CA ILE A 27 15.25 -1.39 0.90
C ILE A 27 15.06 -0.51 -0.33
N GLU A 28 15.85 -0.72 -1.37
CA GLU A 28 15.68 -0.01 -2.64
C GLU A 28 14.27 -0.21 -3.20
N ALA A 29 13.78 0.79 -3.94
CA ALA A 29 12.47 0.71 -4.55
C ALA A 29 12.52 -0.19 -5.80
N GLU A 30 11.52 -1.04 -5.97
CA GLU A 30 11.39 -1.95 -7.13
C GLU A 30 10.04 -1.66 -7.80
N PHE A 31 10.09 -0.91 -8.91
CA PHE A 31 8.90 -0.54 -9.67
C PHE A 31 8.88 -1.24 -11.02
N THR A 32 7.81 -2.00 -11.28
CA THR A 32 7.57 -2.68 -12.56
C THR A 32 6.23 -2.22 -13.12
N PRO A 33 6.15 -1.82 -14.40
CA PRO A 33 4.89 -1.36 -15.01
C PRO A 33 3.76 -2.39 -14.97
N GLU A 34 4.10 -3.68 -14.92
CA GLU A 34 3.18 -4.80 -14.87
C GLU A 34 2.52 -4.97 -13.48
N LEU A 35 3.15 -4.44 -12.42
CA LEU A 35 2.60 -4.47 -11.06
C LEU A 35 1.96 -3.11 -10.73
N TYR A 36 0.68 -3.16 -10.39
CA TYR A 36 -0.14 -1.98 -10.08
C TYR A 36 -1.05 -2.27 -8.88
N HIS A 37 -1.46 -1.22 -8.16
CA HIS A 37 -2.12 -1.30 -6.86
C HIS A 37 -3.60 -1.67 -6.96
N LYS A 38 -3.93 -2.73 -7.70
CA LYS A 38 -5.27 -3.35 -7.66
C LYS A 38 -5.60 -3.86 -6.26
N LYS A 39 -6.88 -4.04 -5.98
CA LYS A 39 -7.35 -4.67 -4.73
C LYS A 39 -6.68 -6.04 -4.53
N GLY A 40 -6.26 -6.31 -3.29
CA GLY A 40 -5.56 -7.52 -2.87
C GLY A 40 -4.03 -7.43 -2.94
N VAL A 41 -3.46 -6.39 -3.52
CA VAL A 41 -1.99 -6.23 -3.59
C VAL A 41 -1.38 -6.01 -2.22
N LEU A 42 -0.24 -6.65 -1.98
CA LEU A 42 0.66 -6.46 -0.84
C LEU A 42 1.86 -5.61 -1.29
N ALA A 43 2.06 -4.48 -0.62
CA ALA A 43 3.10 -3.52 -0.97
C ALA A 43 3.78 -2.96 0.28
N ALA A 44 5.03 -2.53 0.12
CA ALA A 44 5.83 -2.01 1.21
C ALA A 44 5.40 -0.57 1.54
N ALA A 45 5.28 -0.25 2.83
CA ALA A 45 5.10 1.11 3.28
C ALA A 45 6.42 1.88 3.16
N ARG A 46 6.34 3.22 3.22
CA ARG A 46 7.51 4.10 3.27
C ARG A 46 7.10 5.50 3.70
N GLU A 47 8.11 6.26 4.12
CA GLU A 47 8.02 7.70 4.34
C GLU A 47 7.61 8.48 3.08
N GLY A 48 7.12 9.70 3.29
CA GLY A 48 6.78 10.66 2.24
C GLY A 48 7.99 11.05 1.38
N ASP A 49 7.72 11.57 0.17
CA ASP A 49 8.78 11.88 -0.81
C ASP A 49 9.71 13.02 -0.35
N ASP A 50 9.27 13.85 0.59
CA ASP A 50 10.03 14.94 1.22
C ASP A 50 11.13 14.43 2.16
N VAL A 51 10.85 13.33 2.87
CA VAL A 51 11.81 12.65 3.75
C VAL A 51 12.58 11.56 2.99
N ASN A 52 11.92 10.89 2.04
CA ASN A 52 12.42 9.74 1.30
C ASN A 52 12.24 9.93 -0.22
N PRO A 53 13.07 10.79 -0.84
CA PRO A 53 12.95 11.15 -2.26
C PRO A 53 13.28 9.97 -3.19
N GLU A 54 14.11 9.04 -2.76
CA GLU A 54 14.43 7.79 -3.47
C GLU A 54 13.30 6.75 -3.37
N ARG A 55 12.24 7.05 -2.61
CA ARG A 55 11.06 6.20 -2.42
C ARG A 55 11.41 4.79 -1.92
N ARG A 56 12.49 4.68 -1.15
CA ARG A 56 12.96 3.42 -0.56
C ARG A 56 11.88 2.80 0.33
N SER A 57 11.77 1.49 0.32
CA SER A 57 10.77 0.74 1.08
C SER A 57 11.17 0.60 2.55
N SER A 58 10.19 0.63 3.45
CA SER A 58 10.37 0.14 4.82
C SER A 58 10.80 -1.32 4.80
N ALA A 59 11.74 -1.69 5.67
CA ALA A 59 12.23 -3.06 5.78
C ALA A 59 11.26 -4.02 6.49
N SER A 60 10.18 -3.50 7.10
CA SER A 60 9.24 -4.33 7.87
C SER A 60 7.77 -3.94 7.71
N GLN A 61 7.49 -2.66 7.44
CA GLN A 61 6.12 -2.19 7.32
C GLN A 61 5.57 -2.41 5.90
N PHE A 62 4.32 -2.86 5.85
CA PHE A 62 3.63 -3.19 4.61
C PHE A 62 2.13 -2.92 4.74
N TYR A 63 1.44 -2.91 3.61
CA TYR A 63 -0.01 -2.79 3.57
C TYR A 63 -0.65 -3.73 2.56
N ILE A 64 -1.93 -4.04 2.81
CA ILE A 64 -2.82 -4.72 1.87
C ILE A 64 -3.79 -3.72 1.29
N VAL A 65 -3.87 -3.68 -0.03
CA VAL A 65 -4.80 -2.80 -0.76
C VAL A 65 -6.22 -3.37 -0.69
N THR A 66 -7.06 -2.81 0.17
CA THR A 66 -8.52 -3.02 0.10
C THR A 66 -9.17 -2.11 -0.95
N GLY A 67 -8.70 -0.87 -1.04
CA GLY A 67 -8.96 0.04 -2.14
C GLY A 67 -10.43 0.46 -2.32
N LYS A 68 -10.70 1.12 -3.44
CA LYS A 68 -12.06 1.46 -3.90
C LYS A 68 -12.16 1.32 -5.41
N VAL A 69 -13.39 1.23 -5.91
CA VAL A 69 -13.68 1.29 -7.35
C VAL A 69 -13.53 2.73 -7.85
N TYR A 70 -13.08 2.88 -9.09
CA TYR A 70 -12.83 4.17 -9.74
C TYR A 70 -13.78 4.38 -10.93
N ASP A 71 -14.19 5.63 -11.12
CA ASP A 71 -14.69 6.11 -12.42
C ASP A 71 -13.55 6.78 -13.23
N ASP A 72 -13.87 7.22 -14.45
CA ASP A 72 -12.90 7.87 -15.34
C ASP A 72 -12.30 9.16 -14.75
N LYS A 73 -13.11 9.92 -14.01
CA LYS A 73 -12.65 11.17 -13.40
C LYS A 73 -11.67 10.89 -12.26
N MET A 74 -11.97 9.90 -11.42
CA MET A 74 -11.12 9.46 -10.33
C MET A 74 -9.79 8.90 -10.85
N LEU A 75 -9.80 8.16 -11.97
CA LEU A 75 -8.58 7.69 -12.61
C LEU A 75 -7.75 8.85 -13.15
N ALA A 76 -8.36 9.82 -13.84
CA ALA A 76 -7.66 11.00 -14.31
C ALA A 76 -7.02 11.80 -13.16
N GLU A 77 -7.72 11.93 -12.03
CA GLU A 77 -7.18 12.56 -10.81
C GLU A 77 -6.03 11.76 -10.19
N ALA A 78 -6.11 10.42 -10.18
CA ALA A 78 -5.04 9.56 -9.71
C ALA A 78 -3.77 9.68 -10.58
N ALA A 79 -3.93 9.69 -11.91
CA ALA A 79 -2.82 9.91 -12.85
C ALA A 79 -2.13 11.26 -12.60
N ARG A 80 -2.89 12.33 -12.40
CA ARG A 80 -2.34 13.66 -12.08
C ARG A 80 -1.55 13.68 -10.77
N LYS A 81 -1.96 12.89 -9.76
CA LYS A 81 -1.20 12.76 -8.51
C LYS A 81 0.13 12.06 -8.76
N ILE A 82 0.15 11.03 -9.58
CA ILE A 82 1.38 10.35 -10.00
C ILE A 82 2.30 11.33 -10.73
N ASP A 83 1.78 12.06 -11.73
CA ASP A 83 2.55 13.05 -12.50
C ASP A 83 3.18 14.10 -11.58
N LYS A 84 2.42 14.60 -10.60
CA LYS A 84 2.94 15.57 -9.61
C LYS A 84 4.10 14.99 -8.80
N ARG A 85 4.02 13.73 -8.36
CA ARG A 85 5.11 13.08 -7.61
C ARG A 85 6.31 12.80 -8.52
N ASN A 86 6.07 12.39 -9.75
CA ASN A 86 7.09 12.08 -10.75
C ASN A 86 7.85 13.32 -11.22
N ALA A 87 7.21 14.50 -11.23
CA ALA A 87 7.89 15.75 -11.53
C ALA A 87 9.03 16.07 -10.54
N ALA A 88 8.92 15.65 -9.27
CA ALA A 88 9.98 15.82 -8.28
C ALA A 88 11.27 15.04 -8.61
N ILE A 89 11.17 14.01 -9.46
CA ILE A 89 12.30 13.21 -9.95
C ILE A 89 12.54 13.41 -11.45
N ASN A 90 12.14 14.57 -11.99
CA ASN A 90 12.35 14.98 -13.40
C ASN A 90 11.68 14.09 -14.45
N ILE A 91 10.64 13.32 -14.07
CA ILE A 91 9.80 12.60 -15.03
C ILE A 91 8.62 13.51 -15.40
N THR A 92 8.54 13.91 -16.67
CA THR A 92 7.56 14.87 -17.18
C THR A 92 6.49 14.26 -18.09
N SER A 93 6.67 13.01 -18.50
CA SER A 93 5.67 12.26 -19.26
C SER A 93 4.45 11.97 -18.39
N SER A 94 3.25 12.21 -18.92
CA SER A 94 2.00 11.84 -18.24
C SER A 94 1.88 10.33 -18.04
N TYR A 95 1.42 9.95 -16.86
CA TYR A 95 1.07 8.57 -16.52
C TYR A 95 -0.21 8.16 -17.25
N LEU A 96 -0.14 7.02 -17.95
CA LEU A 96 -1.26 6.45 -18.68
C LEU A 96 -1.55 5.05 -18.17
N TYR A 97 -2.80 4.83 -17.73
CA TYR A 97 -3.25 3.49 -17.36
C TYR A 97 -3.46 2.62 -18.60
N THR A 98 -3.04 1.36 -18.52
CA THR A 98 -3.39 0.36 -19.54
C THR A 98 -4.88 0.03 -19.48
N VAL A 99 -5.42 -0.55 -20.55
CA VAL A 99 -6.83 -1.02 -20.57
C VAL A 99 -7.09 -2.02 -19.45
N GLU A 100 -6.12 -2.89 -19.16
CA GLU A 100 -6.21 -3.87 -18.08
C GLU A 100 -6.28 -3.18 -16.70
N GLN A 101 -5.39 -2.23 -16.43
CA GLN A 101 -5.38 -1.46 -15.19
C GLN A 101 -6.70 -0.70 -15.00
N MET A 102 -7.17 -0.02 -16.06
CA MET A 102 -8.46 0.69 -16.01
C MET A 102 -9.61 -0.26 -15.69
N ASN A 103 -9.65 -1.43 -16.32
CA ASN A 103 -10.69 -2.44 -16.05
C ASN A 103 -10.62 -2.94 -14.60
N ALA A 104 -9.42 -3.26 -14.08
CA ALA A 104 -9.25 -3.67 -12.70
C ALA A 104 -9.74 -2.60 -11.72
N TYR A 105 -9.35 -1.34 -11.91
CA TYR A 105 -9.76 -0.24 -11.04
C TYR A 105 -11.26 0.08 -11.10
N LYS A 106 -11.89 -0.12 -12.27
CA LYS A 106 -13.33 0.08 -12.46
C LYS A 106 -14.19 -1.09 -11.95
N THR A 107 -13.60 -2.26 -11.72
CA THR A 107 -14.35 -3.46 -11.32
C THR A 107 -14.05 -3.89 -9.89
N ILE A 108 -12.83 -4.34 -9.63
CA ILE A 108 -12.41 -4.83 -8.31
C ILE A 108 -11.87 -3.69 -7.42
N GLY A 109 -11.44 -2.58 -8.03
CA GLY A 109 -10.91 -1.42 -7.33
C GLY A 109 -9.43 -1.52 -7.00
N GLY A 110 -8.94 -0.57 -6.21
CA GLY A 110 -7.53 -0.51 -5.80
C GLY A 110 -7.14 0.84 -5.22
N ALA A 111 -5.86 1.20 -5.38
CA ALA A 111 -5.27 2.46 -4.98
C ALA A 111 -4.45 3.07 -6.13
N ALA A 112 -5.10 3.35 -7.26
CA ALA A 112 -4.49 3.72 -8.54
C ALA A 112 -3.45 4.87 -8.50
N HIS A 113 -3.53 5.75 -7.51
CA HIS A 113 -2.60 6.88 -7.32
C HIS A 113 -1.24 6.48 -6.72
N LEU A 114 -1.09 5.22 -6.32
CA LEU A 114 0.15 4.67 -5.75
C LEU A 114 1.00 3.95 -6.82
N ASP A 115 0.52 3.81 -8.05
CA ASP A 115 1.21 3.08 -9.11
C ASP A 115 2.58 3.67 -9.42
N SER A 116 3.58 2.79 -9.49
CA SER A 116 5.01 3.13 -9.63
C SER A 116 5.53 4.09 -8.53
N GLN A 117 4.87 4.17 -7.37
CA GLN A 117 5.28 4.98 -6.22
C GLN A 117 5.70 4.16 -5.00
N TYR A 118 5.26 2.90 -4.91
CA TYR A 118 5.54 1.96 -3.82
C TYR A 118 5.86 0.57 -4.39
N THR A 119 6.79 -0.15 -3.75
CA THR A 119 7.17 -1.50 -4.17
C THR A 119 6.05 -2.48 -3.88
N ILE A 120 5.57 -3.15 -4.92
CA ILE A 120 4.63 -4.27 -4.81
C ILE A 120 5.43 -5.56 -4.76
N PHE A 121 5.18 -6.41 -3.76
CA PHE A 121 5.93 -7.65 -3.57
C PHE A 121 5.05 -8.90 -3.37
N GLY A 122 3.73 -8.75 -3.44
CA GLY A 122 2.82 -9.89 -3.38
C GLY A 122 1.37 -9.52 -3.61
N GLU A 123 0.50 -10.52 -3.52
CA GLU A 123 -0.96 -10.36 -3.54
C GLU A 123 -1.63 -11.39 -2.63
N VAL A 124 -2.79 -11.04 -2.11
CA VAL A 124 -3.67 -11.92 -1.34
C VAL A 124 -4.32 -12.90 -2.31
N ILE A 125 -4.05 -14.19 -2.14
CA ILE A 125 -4.67 -15.27 -2.94
C ILE A 125 -5.92 -15.86 -2.27
N GLU A 126 -6.01 -15.77 -0.94
CA GLU A 126 -7.12 -16.26 -0.12
C GLU A 126 -7.32 -15.32 1.07
N GLY A 127 -8.57 -15.16 1.56
CA GLY A 127 -8.89 -14.34 2.72
C GLY A 127 -9.01 -12.84 2.45
N MET A 128 -9.33 -12.43 1.21
CA MET A 128 -9.55 -11.02 0.89
C MET A 128 -10.77 -10.43 1.62
N ASP A 129 -11.80 -11.24 1.86
CA ASP A 129 -12.98 -10.90 2.68
C ASP A 129 -12.59 -10.57 4.13
N ILE A 130 -11.57 -11.25 4.68
CA ILE A 130 -11.02 -10.95 6.00
C ILE A 130 -10.31 -9.60 5.97
N ALA A 131 -9.49 -9.32 4.96
CA ALA A 131 -8.83 -8.03 4.81
C ALA A 131 -9.83 -6.88 4.65
N ASP A 132 -10.92 -7.09 3.90
CA ASP A 132 -12.02 -6.13 3.77
C ASP A 132 -12.72 -5.88 5.11
N SER A 133 -12.98 -6.95 5.87
CA SER A 133 -13.57 -6.87 7.21
C SER A 133 -12.70 -6.07 8.17
N ILE A 134 -11.38 -6.30 8.15
CA ILE A 134 -10.39 -5.53 8.93
C ILE A 134 -10.42 -4.07 8.52
N SER A 135 -10.51 -3.75 7.22
CA SER A 135 -10.53 -2.35 6.76
C SER A 135 -11.80 -1.58 7.10
N SER A 136 -12.84 -2.28 7.57
CA SER A 136 -14.15 -1.71 7.91
C SER A 136 -14.36 -1.56 9.42
N VAL A 137 -13.37 -1.90 10.24
CA VAL A 137 -13.47 -1.74 11.70
C VAL A 137 -13.46 -0.25 12.08
N GLU A 138 -14.04 0.06 13.24
CA GLU A 138 -14.04 1.41 13.78
C GLU A 138 -12.61 1.86 14.12
N THR A 139 -12.21 3.02 13.60
CA THR A 139 -10.91 3.66 13.83
C THR A 139 -11.04 4.94 14.64
N ASP A 140 -9.95 5.32 15.30
CA ASP A 140 -9.80 6.64 15.92
C ASP A 140 -9.47 7.73 14.88
N LYS A 141 -9.25 8.95 15.35
CA LYS A 141 -8.92 10.12 14.51
C LYS A 141 -7.59 10.01 13.74
N ASN A 142 -6.76 9.03 14.05
CA ASN A 142 -5.47 8.77 13.41
C ASN A 142 -5.52 7.50 12.53
N ASP A 143 -6.73 7.03 12.19
CA ASP A 143 -6.97 5.79 11.43
C ASP A 143 -6.47 4.52 12.13
N ARG A 144 -6.22 4.56 13.45
CA ARG A 144 -5.88 3.37 14.24
C ARG A 144 -7.17 2.62 14.63
N PRO A 145 -7.27 1.29 14.47
CA PRO A 145 -8.39 0.52 15.02
C PRO A 145 -8.61 0.77 16.51
N THR A 146 -9.86 1.02 16.91
CA THR A 146 -10.25 1.20 18.33
C THR A 146 -10.12 -0.08 19.15
N LYS A 147 -10.17 -1.23 18.47
CA LYS A 147 -9.82 -2.55 19.00
C LYS A 147 -8.63 -3.06 18.22
N ASP A 148 -7.56 -3.40 18.93
CA ASP A 148 -6.32 -3.88 18.32
C ASP A 148 -6.54 -5.17 17.51
N ILE A 149 -5.86 -5.26 16.37
CA ILE A 149 -5.88 -6.39 15.45
C ILE A 149 -4.45 -6.93 15.34
N TYR A 150 -4.29 -8.22 15.62
CA TYR A 150 -2.97 -8.82 15.83
C TYR A 150 -2.60 -9.77 14.71
N ILE A 151 -1.35 -9.70 14.26
CA ILE A 151 -0.71 -10.80 13.54
C ILE A 151 -0.20 -11.80 14.60
N ILE A 152 -0.95 -12.88 14.82
CA ILE A 152 -0.62 -13.86 15.86
C ILE A 152 0.57 -14.73 15.43
N LYS A 153 0.59 -15.14 14.15
CA LYS A 153 1.59 -16.05 13.60
C LYS A 153 1.67 -15.90 12.09
N THR A 154 2.88 -16.01 11.57
CA THR A 154 3.14 -16.15 10.13
C THR A 154 3.71 -17.54 9.86
N LYS A 155 3.27 -18.18 8.77
CA LYS A 155 3.83 -19.44 8.27
C LYS A 155 4.27 -19.25 6.83
N VAL A 156 5.53 -19.56 6.57
CA VAL A 156 6.06 -19.57 5.21
C VAL A 156 5.93 -20.99 4.65
N SER A 157 5.17 -21.13 3.56
CA SER A 157 5.09 -22.37 2.78
C SER A 157 6.00 -22.26 1.57
N LYS A 158 6.73 -23.33 1.24
CA LYS A 158 7.36 -23.45 -0.06
C LYS A 158 6.25 -23.57 -1.11
N LYS A 159 6.35 -22.81 -2.20
CA LYS A 159 5.49 -23.00 -3.38
C LYS A 159 5.63 -24.45 -3.83
N GLN A 160 4.55 -25.23 -3.79
CA GLN A 160 4.52 -26.50 -4.48
C GLN A 160 4.47 -26.17 -5.98
N LEU A 161 5.54 -26.54 -6.69
CA LEU A 161 5.60 -26.48 -8.15
C LEU A 161 4.87 -27.68 -8.74
#